data_AF-A0A0R3RR19-F1
#
_entry.id   AF-A0A0R3RR19-F1
#
_cell.length_a   1.000
_cell.length_b   1.000
_cell.length_c   1.000
_cell.angle_alpha   90.00
_cell.angle_beta   90.00
_cell.angle_gamma   90.00
#
_symmetry.space_group_name_H-M   'P 1'
#
loop_
_entity.id
_entity.type
_entity.pdbx_description
1 polymer ?
#
loop_
_entity_poly.entity_id
_entity_poly.type
_entity_poly.pdbx_seq_one_letter_code
_entity_poly.pdbx_strand_id
1 'polypeptide(L)'
;MGKRLSDDIIDTYCDKLQESVDKEVDGMLAMQYILLEPNSIKNLIKGDKNICQVIYDHSRAHYLVLFRNKLNPKRIIVYDPIVPRKNSVIETLTDNVREQILAVFGHLYEDDEIVEIAVETGLSTQKDCWSCGLRSVAFTTHLLFGINPAHYEYDLEKVAKFILEIIKMNKPDRNIIATEQIGQEREGSQSCLTIVNVTKGNKFSIENQTDAVISKQSSMASLLNDGEEMSMLKEIEEKESKLISENSSDDCINDNENNEEEDGNI
;
A
#
# COMPACT_ATOMS: atom_id res chain seq x y z
N MET A 1 10.71 -27.62 -4.78
CA MET A 1 9.45 -26.91 -5.07
C MET A 1 8.78 -26.59 -3.75
N GLY A 2 8.26 -25.36 -3.58
CA GLY A 2 7.51 -25.01 -2.38
C GLY A 2 6.11 -25.62 -2.36
N LYS A 3 5.51 -25.67 -1.17
CA LYS A 3 4.16 -26.21 -0.94
C LYS A 3 3.19 -25.07 -0.73
N ARG A 4 2.06 -25.10 -1.43
CA ARG A 4 0.97 -24.16 -1.23
C ARG A 4 0.34 -24.37 0.15
N LEU A 5 0.09 -23.27 0.87
CA LEU A 5 -0.70 -23.34 2.11
C LEU A 5 -2.16 -23.67 1.78
N SER A 6 -2.79 -24.43 2.67
CA SER A 6 -4.24 -24.67 2.65
C SER A 6 -4.96 -23.59 3.44
N ASP A 7 -6.24 -23.40 3.13
CA ASP A 7 -7.13 -22.47 3.83
C ASP A 7 -7.09 -22.71 5.34
N ASP A 8 -7.22 -23.97 5.78
CA ASP A 8 -7.18 -24.33 7.20
C ASP A 8 -5.93 -23.83 7.95
N ILE A 9 -4.75 -23.82 7.29
CA ILE A 9 -3.51 -23.36 7.93
C ILE A 9 -3.54 -21.83 8.07
N ILE A 10 -4.03 -21.13 7.05
CA ILE A 10 -4.15 -19.67 7.06
C ILE A 10 -5.20 -19.25 8.09
N ASP A 11 -6.37 -19.87 8.08
CA ASP A 11 -7.46 -19.61 9.03
C ASP A 11 -7.01 -19.87 10.48
N THR A 12 -6.36 -21.02 10.74
CA THR A 12 -5.80 -21.33 12.08
C THR A 12 -4.77 -20.29 12.53
N TYR A 13 -3.90 -19.85 11.61
CA TYR A 13 -2.93 -18.81 11.92
C TYR A 13 -3.61 -17.47 12.23
N CYS A 14 -4.59 -17.07 11.42
CA CYS A 14 -5.38 -15.86 11.59
C CYS A 14 -6.11 -15.85 12.94
N ASP A 15 -6.72 -16.96 13.35
CA ASP A 15 -7.33 -17.10 14.67
C ASP A 15 -6.33 -16.87 15.80
N LYS A 16 -5.15 -17.50 15.70
CA LYS A 16 -4.06 -17.35 16.68
C LYS A 16 -3.53 -15.92 16.75
N LEU A 17 -3.38 -15.27 15.60
CA LEU A 17 -2.97 -13.88 15.51
C LEU A 17 -4.04 -12.96 16.13
N GLN A 18 -5.32 -13.18 15.83
CA GLN A 18 -6.44 -12.42 16.36
C GLN A 18 -6.54 -12.51 17.90
N GLU A 19 -6.28 -13.69 18.47
CA GLU A 19 -6.19 -13.91 19.92
C GLU A 19 -5.00 -13.15 20.54
N SER A 20 -3.85 -13.11 19.86
CA SER A 20 -2.64 -12.46 20.36
C SER A 20 -2.75 -10.94 20.44
N VAL A 21 -3.53 -10.32 19.55
CA VAL A 21 -3.74 -8.86 19.48
C VAL A 21 -5.01 -8.40 20.18
N ASP A 22 -5.55 -9.23 21.09
CA ASP A 22 -6.75 -8.95 21.89
C ASP A 22 -7.94 -8.40 21.07
N LYS A 23 -8.12 -8.93 19.84
CA LYS A 23 -9.20 -8.53 18.94
C LYS A 23 -9.25 -7.02 18.64
N GLU A 24 -8.08 -6.37 18.58
CA GLU A 24 -7.92 -4.94 18.18
C GLU A 24 -8.31 -4.66 16.72
N VAL A 25 -8.43 -5.71 15.91
CA VAL A 25 -8.75 -5.68 14.48
C VAL A 25 -9.97 -6.57 14.23
N ASP A 26 -10.87 -6.17 13.33
CA ASP A 26 -11.97 -6.99 12.82
C ASP A 26 -11.51 -7.75 11.55
N GLY A 27 -12.20 -8.84 11.19
CA GLY A 27 -11.83 -9.67 10.04
C GLY A 27 -11.13 -10.95 10.48
N MET A 28 -10.11 -11.38 9.71
CA MET A 28 -9.41 -12.66 9.90
C MET A 28 -10.36 -13.85 10.06
N LEU A 29 -11.55 -13.74 9.45
CA LEU A 29 -12.57 -14.78 9.47
C LEU A 29 -12.14 -15.91 8.54
N ALA A 30 -12.60 -17.13 8.84
CA ALA A 30 -12.42 -18.26 7.94
C ALA A 30 -12.92 -17.91 6.53
N MET A 31 -12.10 -18.13 5.51
CA MET A 31 -12.40 -17.65 4.14
C MET A 31 -13.74 -18.18 3.60
N GLN A 32 -14.07 -19.43 3.90
CA GLN A 32 -15.36 -20.03 3.54
C GLN A 32 -16.57 -19.28 4.12
N TYR A 33 -16.42 -18.68 5.31
CA TYR A 33 -17.47 -17.96 6.00
C TYR A 33 -17.92 -16.71 5.23
N ILE A 34 -16.96 -16.07 4.53
CA ILE A 34 -17.20 -14.87 3.73
C ILE A 34 -18.24 -15.14 2.64
N LEU A 35 -18.15 -16.31 2.01
CA LEU A 35 -19.01 -16.70 0.88
C LEU A 35 -20.31 -17.39 1.34
N LEU A 36 -20.26 -18.18 2.41
CA LEU A 36 -21.40 -18.98 2.86
C LEU A 36 -22.40 -18.19 3.71
N GLU A 37 -21.92 -17.24 4.53
CA GLU A 37 -22.76 -16.48 5.45
C GLU A 37 -22.53 -14.95 5.37
N PRO A 38 -22.62 -14.33 4.18
CA PRO A 38 -22.31 -12.90 4.02
C PRO A 38 -23.21 -11.99 4.87
N ASN A 39 -24.46 -12.40 5.11
CA ASN A 39 -25.39 -11.65 5.96
C ASN A 39 -25.02 -11.63 7.44
N SER A 40 -24.24 -12.59 7.89
CA SER A 40 -23.78 -12.71 9.28
C SER A 40 -22.53 -11.83 9.53
N ILE A 41 -21.77 -11.49 8.49
CA ILE A 41 -20.53 -10.70 8.60
C ILE A 41 -20.77 -9.34 9.26
N LYS A 42 -21.91 -8.70 9.00
CA LYS A 42 -22.29 -7.42 9.65
C LYS A 42 -22.36 -7.50 11.18
N ASN A 43 -22.48 -8.70 11.74
CA ASN A 43 -22.46 -8.91 13.19
C ASN A 43 -21.05 -9.01 13.76
N LEU A 44 -20.06 -9.35 12.93
CA LEU A 44 -18.67 -9.56 13.30
C LEU A 44 -17.77 -8.37 12.94
N ILE A 45 -18.05 -7.70 11.82
CA ILE A 45 -17.29 -6.55 11.34
C ILE A 45 -18.16 -5.31 11.48
N LYS A 46 -17.78 -4.40 12.39
CA LYS A 46 -18.58 -3.18 12.69
C LYS A 46 -18.00 -1.92 12.09
N GLY A 47 -16.72 -1.95 11.71
CA GLY A 47 -16.04 -0.83 11.05
C GLY A 47 -15.50 0.24 12.01
N ASP A 48 -15.63 0.03 13.32
CA ASP A 48 -15.05 0.84 14.40
C ASP A 48 -13.56 0.50 14.68
N LYS A 49 -13.10 -0.63 14.15
CA LYS A 49 -11.70 -1.08 14.18
C LYS A 49 -11.09 -1.09 12.78
N ASN A 50 -9.76 -1.26 12.74
CA ASN A 50 -9.11 -1.68 11.50
C ASN A 50 -9.70 -3.03 11.09
N ILE A 51 -9.77 -3.28 9.79
CA ILE A 51 -10.23 -4.56 9.27
C ILE A 51 -9.11 -5.16 8.44
N CYS A 52 -8.76 -6.42 8.69
CA CYS A 52 -7.79 -7.16 7.91
C CYS A 52 -8.35 -8.55 7.59
N GLN A 53 -8.49 -8.87 6.31
CA GLN A 53 -9.12 -10.13 5.87
C GLN A 53 -8.31 -10.77 4.76
N VAL A 54 -7.93 -12.03 4.93
CA VAL A 54 -7.41 -12.84 3.82
C VAL A 54 -8.61 -13.32 2.99
N ILE A 55 -8.52 -13.21 1.66
CA ILE A 55 -9.54 -13.71 0.74
C ILE A 55 -8.91 -14.66 -0.28
N TYR A 56 -9.75 -15.46 -0.91
CA TYR A 56 -9.32 -16.41 -1.94
C TYR A 56 -9.97 -16.09 -3.28
N ASP A 57 -9.19 -15.67 -4.27
CA ASP A 57 -9.64 -15.54 -5.64
C ASP A 57 -9.68 -16.93 -6.29
N HIS A 58 -10.88 -17.51 -6.39
CA HIS A 58 -11.10 -18.81 -7.02
C HIS A 58 -10.77 -18.81 -8.52
N SER A 59 -10.88 -17.67 -9.20
CA SER A 59 -10.61 -17.56 -10.64
C SER A 59 -9.12 -17.69 -10.95
N ARG A 60 -8.28 -17.17 -10.05
CA ARG A 60 -6.81 -17.20 -10.19
C ARG A 60 -6.15 -18.26 -9.32
N ALA A 61 -6.93 -18.93 -8.46
CA ALA A 61 -6.44 -19.78 -7.39
C ALA A 61 -5.34 -19.04 -6.61
N HIS A 62 -5.71 -17.92 -5.99
CA HIS A 62 -4.76 -16.96 -5.43
C HIS A 62 -5.26 -16.34 -4.11
N TYR A 63 -4.36 -16.16 -3.13
CA TYR A 63 -4.70 -15.48 -1.88
C TYR A 63 -4.35 -13.99 -1.96
N LEU A 64 -5.22 -13.15 -1.41
CA LEU A 64 -5.01 -11.71 -1.28
C LEU A 64 -5.33 -11.26 0.15
N VAL A 65 -4.88 -10.06 0.51
CA VAL A 65 -5.25 -9.43 1.79
C VAL A 65 -6.01 -8.14 1.53
N LEU A 66 -7.17 -8.01 2.16
CA LEU A 66 -7.95 -6.78 2.23
C LEU A 66 -7.64 -6.07 3.53
N PHE A 67 -7.43 -4.76 3.48
CA PHE A 67 -7.20 -3.93 4.65
C PHE A 67 -8.00 -2.64 4.59
N ARG A 68 -8.66 -2.28 5.69
CA ARG A 68 -9.32 -0.98 5.87
C ARG A 68 -8.85 -0.37 7.18
N ASN A 69 -8.32 0.85 7.11
CA ASN A 69 -7.93 1.61 8.28
C ASN A 69 -9.15 2.35 8.86
N LYS A 70 -9.40 2.24 10.17
CA LYS A 70 -10.52 2.94 10.83
C LYS A 70 -10.44 4.47 10.71
N LEU A 71 -9.23 5.02 10.61
CA LEU A 71 -8.99 6.45 10.45
C LEU A 71 -9.18 6.93 8.99
N ASN A 72 -9.19 6.01 8.03
CA ASN A 72 -9.54 6.29 6.63
C ASN A 72 -10.63 5.31 6.17
N PRO A 73 -11.87 5.46 6.67
CA PRO A 73 -12.93 4.48 6.50
C PRO A 73 -13.41 4.31 5.05
N LYS A 74 -13.13 5.27 4.17
CA LYS A 74 -13.52 5.25 2.76
C LYS A 74 -12.55 4.48 1.87
N ARG A 75 -11.40 4.04 2.39
CA ARG A 75 -10.38 3.33 1.61
C ARG A 75 -10.24 1.88 2.04
N ILE A 76 -10.40 1.00 1.07
CA ILE A 76 -10.05 -0.42 1.16
C ILE A 76 -8.80 -0.63 0.33
N ILE A 77 -7.75 -1.19 0.93
CA ILE A 77 -6.50 -1.52 0.26
C ILE A 77 -6.46 -3.02 -0.01
N VAL A 78 -6.14 -3.39 -1.24
CA VAL A 78 -5.94 -4.76 -1.69
C VAL A 78 -4.44 -5.00 -1.87
N TYR A 79 -3.92 -5.97 -1.13
CA TYR A 79 -2.56 -6.47 -1.24
C TYR A 79 -2.58 -7.78 -2.04
N ASP A 80 -2.25 -7.69 -3.32
CA ASP A 80 -2.14 -8.81 -4.24
C ASP A 80 -0.65 -9.20 -4.41
N PRO A 81 -0.21 -10.39 -3.96
CA PRO A 81 1.16 -10.86 -4.18
C PRO A 81 1.59 -10.88 -5.65
N ILE A 82 0.68 -11.08 -6.60
CA ILE A 82 0.95 -10.98 -8.04
C ILE A 82 0.70 -9.52 -8.45
N VAL A 83 1.65 -8.64 -8.12
CA VAL A 83 1.62 -7.23 -8.56
C VAL A 83 1.35 -7.17 -10.07
N PRO A 84 0.24 -6.54 -10.52
CA PRO A 84 -0.14 -6.63 -11.92
C PRO A 84 0.56 -5.56 -12.76
N ARG A 85 0.90 -5.89 -14.02
CA ARG A 85 1.92 -5.18 -14.81
C ARG A 85 1.40 -4.00 -15.66
N LYS A 86 0.07 -3.89 -15.88
CA LYS A 86 -0.49 -2.91 -16.84
C LYS A 86 -1.77 -2.22 -16.36
N ASN A 87 -2.78 -2.97 -15.93
CA ASN A 87 -4.03 -2.43 -15.40
C ASN A 87 -4.33 -3.09 -14.05
N SER A 88 -3.53 -2.70 -13.05
CA SER A 88 -3.44 -3.37 -11.76
C SER A 88 -4.79 -3.59 -11.08
N VAL A 89 -5.67 -2.61 -11.20
CA VAL A 89 -6.99 -2.67 -10.57
C VAL A 89 -7.91 -3.67 -11.26
N ILE A 90 -7.98 -3.68 -12.59
CA ILE A 90 -8.87 -4.61 -13.32
C ILE A 90 -8.39 -6.05 -13.18
N GLU A 91 -7.08 -6.28 -13.24
CA GLU A 91 -6.49 -7.61 -13.08
C GLU A 91 -6.68 -8.16 -11.66
N THR A 92 -6.70 -7.29 -10.65
CA THR A 92 -6.88 -7.66 -9.24
C THR A 92 -8.36 -7.84 -8.87
N LEU A 93 -9.23 -6.93 -9.32
CA LEU A 93 -10.66 -6.90 -8.97
C LEU A 93 -11.48 -7.79 -9.92
N THR A 94 -11.19 -9.09 -9.89
CA THR A 94 -12.04 -10.12 -10.52
C THR A 94 -13.44 -10.11 -9.90
N ASP A 95 -14.45 -10.69 -10.59
CA ASP A 95 -15.81 -10.83 -10.04
C ASP A 95 -15.79 -11.45 -8.63
N ASN A 96 -14.99 -12.51 -8.46
CA ASN A 96 -14.87 -13.21 -7.19
C ASN A 96 -14.23 -12.36 -6.08
N VAL A 97 -13.26 -11.50 -6.42
CA VAL A 97 -12.67 -10.56 -5.46
C VAL A 97 -13.68 -9.47 -5.10
N ARG A 98 -14.41 -8.92 -6.08
CA ARG A 98 -15.45 -7.89 -5.85
C ARG A 98 -16.58 -8.40 -4.96
N GLU A 99 -17.04 -9.63 -5.18
CA GLU A 99 -18.06 -10.27 -4.34
C GLU A 99 -17.59 -10.40 -2.88
N GLN A 100 -16.34 -10.80 -2.67
CA GLN A 100 -15.79 -10.92 -1.31
C GLN A 100 -15.58 -9.55 -0.65
N ILE A 101 -15.11 -8.53 -1.38
CA ILE A 101 -15.03 -7.15 -0.86
C ILE A 101 -16.43 -6.66 -0.47
N LEU A 102 -17.45 -6.92 -1.30
CA LEU A 102 -18.84 -6.56 -1.00
C LEU A 102 -19.37 -7.31 0.22
N ALA A 103 -19.06 -8.58 0.38
CA ALA A 103 -19.44 -9.36 1.56
C ALA A 103 -18.79 -8.83 2.85
N VAL A 104 -17.49 -8.50 2.79
CA VAL A 104 -16.70 -8.05 3.95
C VAL A 104 -17.02 -6.61 4.34
N PHE A 105 -17.24 -5.72 3.38
CA PHE A 105 -17.33 -4.28 3.65
C PHE A 105 -18.63 -3.62 3.20
N GLY A 106 -19.43 -4.26 2.35
CA GLY A 106 -20.60 -3.63 1.74
C GLY A 106 -21.64 -3.15 2.75
N HIS A 107 -21.75 -3.78 3.92
CA HIS A 107 -22.66 -3.33 4.98
C HIS A 107 -22.17 -2.10 5.75
N LEU A 108 -20.93 -1.64 5.51
CA LEU A 108 -20.35 -0.46 6.17
C LEU A 108 -20.62 0.84 5.41
N TYR A 109 -21.23 0.76 4.22
CA TYR A 109 -21.42 1.90 3.33
C TYR A 109 -22.87 2.00 2.85
N GLU A 110 -23.30 3.23 2.59
CA GLU A 110 -24.55 3.49 1.90
C GLU A 110 -24.42 3.14 0.41
N ASP A 111 -25.56 2.96 -0.27
CA ASP A 111 -25.57 2.48 -1.66
C ASP A 111 -24.91 3.47 -2.64
N ASP A 112 -25.06 4.78 -2.39
CA ASP A 112 -24.51 5.87 -3.20
C ASP A 112 -23.17 6.40 -2.66
N GLU A 113 -22.68 5.87 -1.54
CA GLU A 113 -21.41 6.31 -0.96
C GLU A 113 -20.23 5.90 -1.86
N ILE A 114 -19.37 6.87 -2.17
CA ILE A 114 -18.12 6.64 -2.90
C ILE A 114 -17.09 6.02 -1.96
N VAL A 115 -16.61 4.85 -2.33
CA VAL A 115 -15.56 4.07 -1.67
C VAL A 115 -14.35 3.98 -2.60
N GLU A 116 -13.17 4.22 -2.05
CA GLU A 116 -11.90 4.04 -2.73
C GLU A 116 -11.41 2.59 -2.57
N ILE A 117 -11.24 1.87 -3.68
CA ILE A 117 -10.49 0.63 -3.69
C ILE A 117 -9.09 0.92 -4.24
N ALA A 118 -8.08 0.72 -3.40
CA ALA A 118 -6.68 0.93 -3.72
C ALA A 118 -5.97 -0.42 -3.86
N VAL A 119 -5.29 -0.66 -4.98
CA VAL A 119 -4.40 -1.82 -5.14
C VAL A 119 -2.97 -1.39 -4.85
N GLU A 120 -2.32 -2.07 -3.91
CA GLU A 120 -0.90 -1.84 -3.60
C GLU A 120 -0.02 -2.52 -4.65
N THR A 121 0.73 -1.70 -5.40
CA THR A 121 1.59 -2.11 -6.52
C THR A 121 3.08 -2.01 -6.21
N GLY A 122 3.47 -1.49 -5.04
CA GLY A 122 4.85 -1.43 -4.58
C GLY A 122 5.40 -2.74 -3.99
N LEU A 123 4.55 -3.77 -3.86
CA LEU A 123 4.92 -5.06 -3.25
C LEU A 123 6.07 -5.75 -3.99
N SER A 124 6.76 -6.61 -3.26
CA SER A 124 7.60 -7.62 -3.90
C SER A 124 6.72 -8.61 -4.65
N THR A 125 6.82 -8.60 -5.98
CA THR A 125 6.00 -9.44 -6.85
C THR A 125 6.37 -10.91 -6.70
N GLN A 126 5.37 -11.75 -6.42
CA GLN A 126 5.48 -13.19 -6.51
C GLN A 126 5.81 -13.63 -7.95
N LYS A 127 6.81 -14.50 -8.10
CA LYS A 127 7.24 -15.06 -9.40
C LYS A 127 6.95 -16.54 -9.55
N ASP A 128 6.48 -17.19 -8.49
CA ASP A 128 6.13 -18.61 -8.45
C ASP A 128 4.59 -18.81 -8.40
N CYS A 129 4.12 -20.06 -8.32
CA CYS A 129 2.69 -20.41 -8.30
C CYS A 129 2.17 -20.90 -6.94
N TRP A 130 2.94 -20.78 -5.85
CA TRP A 130 2.64 -21.46 -4.58
C TRP A 130 2.78 -20.56 -3.34
N SER A 131 3.55 -19.47 -3.41
CA SER A 131 3.92 -18.65 -2.25
C SER A 131 2.88 -17.61 -1.84
N CYS A 132 1.79 -17.46 -2.59
CA CYS A 132 0.74 -16.48 -2.32
C CYS A 132 0.20 -16.57 -0.88
N GLY A 133 -0.10 -17.76 -0.37
CA GLY A 133 -0.58 -17.93 1.00
C GLY A 133 0.44 -17.52 2.06
N LEU A 134 1.73 -17.81 1.84
CA LEU A 134 2.80 -17.37 2.75
C LEU A 134 2.91 -15.85 2.76
N ARG A 135 2.90 -15.23 1.56
CA ARG A 135 2.95 -13.77 1.41
C ARG A 135 1.73 -13.11 2.05
N SER A 136 0.52 -13.63 1.85
CA SER A 136 -0.69 -13.11 2.49
C SER A 136 -0.59 -13.15 4.02
N VAL A 137 -0.12 -14.26 4.60
CA VAL A 137 0.08 -14.33 6.06
C VAL A 137 1.12 -13.31 6.55
N ALA A 138 2.22 -13.16 5.82
CA ALA A 138 3.24 -12.18 6.15
C ALA A 138 2.70 -10.74 6.06
N PHE A 139 1.90 -10.44 5.03
CA PHE A 139 1.23 -9.15 4.86
C PHE A 139 0.27 -8.88 6.02
N THR A 140 -0.60 -9.83 6.36
CA THR A 140 -1.54 -9.72 7.48
C THR A 140 -0.79 -9.43 8.78
N THR A 141 0.30 -10.16 9.04
CA THR A 141 1.12 -9.96 10.24
C THR A 141 1.67 -8.54 10.30
N HIS A 142 2.36 -8.10 9.24
CA HIS A 142 2.94 -6.76 9.18
C HIS A 142 1.88 -5.65 9.29
N LEU A 143 0.75 -5.78 8.60
CA LEU A 143 -0.35 -4.81 8.65
C LEU A 143 -0.91 -4.64 10.07
N LEU A 144 -1.02 -5.74 10.83
CA LEU A 144 -1.47 -5.71 12.22
C LEU A 144 -0.52 -4.94 13.15
N PHE A 145 0.77 -4.93 12.84
CA PHE A 145 1.79 -4.17 13.58
C PHE A 145 2.10 -2.80 12.95
N GLY A 146 1.29 -2.34 12.00
CA GLY A 146 1.49 -1.03 11.35
C GLY A 146 2.70 -0.97 10.41
N ILE A 147 3.24 -2.12 10.01
CA ILE A 147 4.34 -2.24 9.06
C ILE A 147 3.74 -2.38 7.67
N ASN A 148 4.17 -1.53 6.72
CA ASN A 148 3.66 -1.60 5.35
C ASN A 148 4.37 -2.74 4.57
N PRO A 149 3.61 -3.75 4.07
CA PRO A 149 4.19 -4.86 3.32
C PRO A 149 4.98 -4.47 2.06
N ALA A 150 4.69 -3.30 1.46
CA ALA A 150 5.41 -2.81 0.28
C ALA A 150 6.91 -2.60 0.52
N HIS A 151 7.29 -2.34 1.78
CA HIS A 151 8.68 -2.08 2.16
C HIS A 151 9.52 -3.33 2.40
N TYR A 152 8.93 -4.52 2.31
CA TYR A 152 9.59 -5.76 2.73
C TYR A 152 9.72 -6.78 1.59
N GLU A 153 10.83 -7.51 1.60
CA GLU A 153 10.99 -8.79 0.92
C GLU A 153 10.89 -9.89 1.97
N TYR A 154 10.06 -10.89 1.72
CA TYR A 154 9.81 -11.95 2.69
C TYR A 154 10.67 -13.17 2.41
N ASP A 155 11.31 -13.67 3.47
CA ASP A 155 11.98 -14.97 3.44
C ASP A 155 10.91 -16.05 3.61
N LEU A 156 10.51 -16.68 2.51
CA LEU A 156 9.40 -17.62 2.49
C LEU A 156 9.65 -18.86 3.38
N GLU A 157 10.91 -19.25 3.62
CA GLU A 157 11.22 -20.35 4.52
C GLU A 157 11.04 -19.93 5.98
N LYS A 158 11.46 -18.72 6.35
CA LYS A 158 11.21 -18.15 7.68
C LYS A 158 9.72 -17.94 7.93
N VAL A 159 9.00 -17.38 6.96
CA VAL A 159 7.54 -17.23 7.05
C VAL A 159 6.87 -18.58 7.29
N ALA A 160 7.24 -19.62 6.54
CA ALA A 160 6.66 -20.94 6.71
C ALA A 160 6.95 -21.53 8.11
N LYS A 161 8.19 -21.40 8.61
CA LYS A 161 8.55 -21.86 9.96
C LYS A 161 7.77 -21.11 11.03
N PHE A 162 7.72 -19.79 10.92
CA PHE A 162 7.00 -18.93 11.84
C PHE A 162 5.51 -19.29 11.93
N ILE A 163 4.84 -19.48 10.80
CA ILE A 163 3.44 -19.92 10.77
C ILE A 163 3.28 -21.23 11.55
N LEU A 164 4.12 -22.22 11.27
CA LEU A 164 4.06 -23.52 11.93
C LEU A 164 4.35 -23.45 13.43
N GLU A 165 5.15 -22.50 13.88
CA GLU A 165 5.40 -22.25 15.29
C GLU A 165 4.17 -21.64 15.96
N ILE A 166 3.60 -20.58 15.39
CA ILE A 166 2.42 -19.89 15.92
C ILE A 166 1.21 -20.82 16.02
N ILE A 167 0.91 -21.62 14.99
CA ILE A 167 -0.24 -22.55 15.03
C ILE A 167 -0.09 -23.64 16.10
N LYS A 168 1.15 -24.00 16.48
CA LYS A 168 1.43 -24.98 17.53
C LYS A 168 1.38 -24.37 18.93
N MET A 169 1.45 -23.05 19.06
CA MET A 169 1.34 -22.38 20.35
C MET A 169 -0.10 -22.42 20.84
N ASN A 170 -0.27 -22.79 22.12
CA ASN A 170 -1.59 -22.75 22.75
C ASN A 170 -2.16 -21.34 22.75
N LYS A 171 -1.33 -20.35 23.13
CA LYS A 171 -1.67 -18.92 23.12
C LYS A 171 -0.41 -18.11 22.78
N PRO A 172 -0.25 -17.64 21.53
CA PRO A 172 0.93 -16.88 21.15
C PRO A 172 0.90 -15.48 21.80
N ASP A 173 2.06 -15.03 22.25
CA ASP A 173 2.26 -13.68 22.77
C ASP A 173 2.44 -12.69 21.61
N ARG A 174 1.77 -11.53 21.70
CA ARG A 174 1.94 -10.41 20.77
C ARG A 174 3.40 -10.05 20.56
N ASN A 175 4.21 -10.04 21.62
CA ASN A 175 5.62 -9.66 21.55
C ASN A 175 6.43 -10.63 20.67
N ILE A 176 6.17 -11.93 20.80
CA ILE A 176 6.83 -12.96 19.97
C ILE A 176 6.55 -12.71 18.49
N ILE A 177 5.28 -12.44 18.16
CA ILE A 177 4.87 -12.18 16.78
C ILE A 177 5.44 -10.85 16.27
N ALA A 178 5.44 -9.80 17.09
CA ALA A 178 5.91 -8.46 16.72
C ALA A 178 7.42 -8.40 16.47
N THR A 179 8.21 -9.21 17.19
CA THR A 179 9.68 -9.21 17.06
C THR A 179 10.21 -10.16 16.01
N GLU A 180 9.36 -11.03 15.44
CA GLU A 180 9.82 -12.04 14.51
C GLU A 180 10.29 -11.43 13.18
N GLN A 181 11.49 -11.80 12.76
CA GLN A 181 12.07 -11.32 11.50
C GLN A 181 11.75 -12.28 10.34
N ILE A 182 10.54 -12.17 9.80
CA ILE A 182 10.05 -12.98 8.67
C ILE A 182 10.50 -12.46 7.28
N GLY A 183 11.25 -11.37 7.24
CA GLY A 183 11.72 -10.73 6.01
C GLY A 183 12.78 -9.67 6.26
N GLN A 184 13.08 -8.90 5.22
CA GLN A 184 14.03 -7.79 5.25
C GLN A 184 13.45 -6.57 4.57
N GLU A 185 13.79 -5.38 5.05
CA GLU A 185 13.45 -4.15 4.37
C GLU A 185 14.14 -4.07 3.01
N ARG A 186 13.40 -3.59 2.01
CA ARG A 186 13.88 -3.39 0.65
C ARG A 186 14.38 -1.96 0.50
N GLU A 187 15.66 -1.80 0.22
CA GLU A 187 16.24 -0.49 -0.05
C GLU A 187 15.54 0.18 -1.25
N GLY A 188 15.20 1.46 -1.09
CA GLY A 188 14.50 2.24 -2.12
C GLY A 188 13.06 1.81 -2.40
N SER A 189 12.48 0.91 -1.59
CA SER A 189 11.08 0.50 -1.74
C SER A 189 10.12 1.65 -1.46
N GLN A 190 9.07 1.76 -2.27
CA GLN A 190 8.01 2.74 -2.09
C GLN A 190 6.66 2.04 -2.23
N SER A 191 5.74 2.38 -1.32
CA SER A 191 4.33 2.05 -1.48
C SER A 191 3.75 2.85 -2.65
N CYS A 192 2.97 2.18 -3.49
CA CYS A 192 2.35 2.77 -4.66
C CYS A 192 0.92 2.25 -4.80
N LEU A 193 -0.06 3.12 -4.63
CA LEU A 193 -1.47 2.76 -4.69
C LEU A 193 -2.07 3.14 -6.04
N THR A 194 -2.66 2.17 -6.75
CA THR A 194 -3.56 2.46 -7.87
C THR A 194 -5.00 2.47 -7.35
N ILE A 195 -5.69 3.60 -7.48
CA ILE A 195 -7.00 3.83 -6.83
C ILE A 195 -8.10 3.85 -7.88
N VAL A 196 -9.23 3.22 -7.56
CA VAL A 196 -10.50 3.40 -8.24
C VAL A 196 -11.59 3.81 -7.26
N ASN A 197 -12.50 4.66 -7.72
CA ASN A 197 -13.69 5.04 -6.99
C ASN A 197 -14.84 4.15 -7.42
N VAL A 198 -15.54 3.59 -6.46
CA VAL A 198 -16.68 2.70 -6.69
C VAL A 198 -17.80 3.02 -5.72
N THR A 199 -19.00 2.51 -5.99
CA THR A 199 -20.13 2.58 -5.06
C THR A 199 -20.65 1.18 -4.77
N LYS A 200 -21.29 1.01 -3.60
CA LYS A 200 -21.93 -0.25 -3.23
C LYS A 200 -23.14 -0.56 -4.12
N GLY A 201 -23.89 0.45 -4.54
CA GLY A 201 -25.02 0.30 -5.46
C GLY A 201 -24.61 -0.28 -6.82
N ASN A 202 -23.40 0.07 -7.28
CA ASN A 202 -22.75 -0.56 -8.44
C ASN A 202 -21.96 -1.83 -8.07
N LYS A 203 -22.17 -2.39 -6.87
CA LYS A 203 -21.52 -3.61 -6.36
C LYS A 203 -20.00 -3.60 -6.49
N PHE A 204 -19.40 -2.43 -6.26
CA PHE A 204 -17.96 -2.22 -6.45
C PHE A 204 -17.44 -2.52 -7.86
N SER A 205 -18.29 -2.43 -8.88
CA SER A 205 -17.89 -2.60 -10.28
C SER A 205 -17.03 -1.41 -10.75
N ILE A 206 -15.97 -1.70 -11.49
CA ILE A 206 -15.21 -0.70 -12.25
C ILE A 206 -15.91 -0.57 -13.60
N GLU A 207 -16.34 0.63 -13.97
CA GLU A 207 -16.80 0.89 -15.33
C GLU A 207 -15.61 0.75 -16.29
N ASN A 208 -15.78 0.03 -17.41
CA ASN A 208 -14.77 -0.10 -18.47
C ASN A 208 -14.63 1.22 -19.26
N GLN A 209 -14.42 2.34 -18.59
CA GLN A 209 -13.91 3.55 -19.22
C GLN A 209 -12.41 3.58 -18.98
N THR A 210 -11.67 3.40 -20.07
CA THR A 210 -10.23 3.60 -20.16
C THR A 210 -9.89 5.05 -19.85
N ASP A 211 -9.85 5.42 -18.57
CA ASP A 211 -9.20 6.63 -18.11
C ASP A 211 -8.25 6.26 -16.99
N ALA A 212 -6.97 6.15 -17.34
CA ALA A 212 -5.89 6.08 -16.38
C ALA A 212 -5.87 7.41 -15.62
N VAL A 213 -6.52 7.46 -14.45
CA VAL A 213 -6.30 8.55 -13.50
C VAL A 213 -4.94 8.31 -12.85
N ILE A 214 -3.90 8.82 -13.50
CA ILE A 214 -2.63 9.09 -12.83
C ILE A 214 -2.93 10.22 -11.85
N SER A 215 -3.04 9.92 -10.55
CA SER A 215 -3.02 10.95 -9.53
C SER A 215 -1.65 11.63 -9.56
N LYS A 216 -1.53 12.74 -10.30
CA LYS A 216 -0.44 13.67 -10.06
C LYS A 216 -0.63 14.21 -8.64
N GLN A 217 0.39 14.02 -7.80
CA GLN A 217 0.52 14.83 -6.60
C GLN A 217 0.33 16.29 -7.00
N SER A 218 -0.56 16.97 -6.28
CA SER A 218 -0.75 18.42 -6.34
C SER A 218 0.56 19.10 -5.98
N SER A 219 1.42 19.34 -6.96
CA SER A 219 2.36 20.44 -6.93
C SER A 219 1.59 21.70 -7.30
N MET A 220 1.86 22.79 -6.57
CA MET A 220 1.22 24.09 -6.69
C MET A 220 1.65 24.82 -7.99
N ALA A 221 1.41 24.19 -9.14
CA ALA A 221 1.84 24.67 -10.46
C ALA A 221 0.79 24.32 -11.53
N SER A 222 -0.46 24.76 -11.33
CA SER A 222 -1.46 24.82 -12.39
C SER A 222 -2.55 25.84 -12.07
N LEU A 223 -2.14 27.10 -11.94
CA LEU A 223 -2.93 28.21 -12.45
C LEU A 223 -2.10 28.80 -13.58
N LEU A 224 -2.77 29.30 -14.61
CA LEU A 224 -2.23 29.86 -15.84
C LEU A 224 -2.02 28.83 -16.96
N ASN A 225 -3.12 28.51 -17.63
CA ASN A 225 -3.08 28.45 -19.08
C ASN A 225 -4.24 29.32 -19.55
N ASP A 226 -3.95 30.51 -20.04
CA ASP A 226 -4.62 31.06 -21.20
C ASP A 226 -3.70 32.12 -21.81
N GLY A 227 -3.39 31.91 -23.09
CA GLY A 227 -2.42 32.67 -23.83
C GLY A 227 -2.90 34.08 -24.09
N GLU A 228 -2.33 35.04 -23.37
CA GLU A 228 -2.28 36.46 -23.78
C GLU A 228 -1.07 37.23 -23.18
N GLU A 229 -0.24 36.61 -22.35
CA GLU A 229 0.90 37.28 -21.68
C GLU A 229 2.28 37.08 -22.37
N MET A 230 2.32 36.45 -23.54
CA MET A 230 3.60 36.18 -24.25
C MET A 230 4.03 37.28 -25.22
N SER A 231 3.30 38.41 -25.29
CA SER A 231 3.71 39.60 -26.04
C SER A 231 4.19 40.77 -25.17
N MET A 232 3.92 40.79 -23.86
CA MET A 232 4.39 41.86 -22.96
C MET A 232 5.74 41.55 -22.29
N LEU A 233 6.11 40.28 -22.13
CA LEU A 233 7.40 39.89 -21.52
C LEU A 233 8.61 40.05 -22.45
N LYS A 234 8.40 40.06 -23.78
CA LYS A 234 9.46 40.35 -24.76
C LYS A 234 9.83 41.84 -24.87
N GLU A 235 8.98 42.76 -24.40
CA GLU A 235 9.28 44.20 -24.39
C GLU A 235 9.99 44.67 -23.09
N ILE A 236 10.11 43.80 -22.08
CA ILE A 236 10.73 44.12 -20.79
C ILE A 236 12.20 43.62 -20.73
N GLU A 237 12.53 42.46 -21.32
CA GLU A 237 13.91 41.95 -21.38
C GLU A 237 14.86 42.75 -22.31
N GLU A 238 14.32 43.49 -23.30
CA GLU A 238 15.12 44.41 -24.12
C GLU A 238 15.39 45.78 -23.45
N LYS A 239 14.78 46.06 -22.30
CA LYS A 239 15.01 47.31 -21.53
C LYS A 239 15.97 47.15 -20.36
N GLU A 240 16.15 45.96 -19.80
CA GLU A 240 17.13 45.74 -18.70
C GLU A 240 18.55 45.42 -19.19
N SER A 241 18.70 44.96 -20.44
CA SER A 241 20.02 44.74 -21.06
C SER A 241 20.73 46.03 -21.52
N LYS A 242 20.08 47.20 -21.41
CA LYS A 242 20.64 48.53 -21.71
C LYS A 242 21.06 49.35 -20.48
N LEU A 243 20.88 48.84 -19.27
CA LEU A 243 21.13 49.60 -18.02
C LEU A 243 22.30 49.07 -17.17
N ILE A 244 23.05 48.05 -17.62
CA ILE A 244 24.19 47.46 -16.88
C ILE A 244 25.53 47.67 -17.63
N SER A 245 25.56 48.44 -18.73
CA SER A 245 26.79 48.75 -19.47
C SER A 245 27.37 50.15 -19.22
N GLU A 246 26.84 50.92 -18.27
CA GLU A 246 27.39 52.24 -17.90
C GLU A 246 27.44 52.38 -16.38
N ASN A 247 28.53 51.91 -15.78
CA ASN A 247 29.25 52.56 -14.67
C ASN A 247 30.44 51.68 -14.26
N SER A 248 31.54 51.82 -15.02
CA SER A 248 32.89 51.79 -14.44
C SER A 248 33.01 52.98 -13.46
N SER A 249 33.81 53.01 -12.39
CA SER A 249 35.17 52.52 -12.22
C SER A 249 35.64 52.87 -10.79
N ASP A 250 36.60 52.08 -10.29
CA ASP A 250 37.76 52.43 -9.46
C ASP A 250 37.55 52.89 -7.99
N ASP A 251 38.34 52.51 -6.96
CA ASP A 251 39.73 52.01 -6.94
C ASP A 251 40.09 51.25 -5.63
N CYS A 252 40.94 50.24 -5.83
CA CYS A 252 42.11 49.70 -5.09
C CYS A 252 42.29 49.76 -3.54
N ILE A 253 42.77 48.63 -2.98
CA ILE A 253 44.12 48.35 -2.40
C ILE A 253 43.97 47.08 -1.52
N ASN A 254 44.51 45.88 -1.81
CA ASN A 254 45.89 45.33 -1.95
C ASN A 254 46.39 44.57 -0.71
N ASP A 255 47.18 43.52 -1.00
CA ASP A 255 48.11 42.75 -0.14
C ASP A 255 47.52 41.60 0.71
N ASN A 256 48.19 40.47 0.96
CA ASN A 256 49.16 39.62 0.25
C ASN A 256 49.39 38.39 1.17
N GLU A 257 49.76 37.26 0.58
CA GLU A 257 50.70 36.25 1.12
C GLU A 257 50.39 35.34 2.35
N ASN A 258 50.34 34.04 2.04
CA ASN A 258 51.24 32.94 2.48
C ASN A 258 51.15 32.25 3.86
N ASN A 259 51.39 30.92 3.75
CA ASN A 259 52.00 29.96 4.69
C ASN A 259 51.08 29.34 5.78
N GLU A 260 50.83 28.03 5.73
CA GLU A 260 51.66 26.86 6.14
C GLU A 260 51.59 26.57 7.65
N GLU A 261 51.73 25.27 7.97
CA GLU A 261 51.82 24.60 9.28
C GLU A 261 50.48 24.32 10.01
N GLU A 262 50.22 23.15 10.60
CA GLU A 262 51.14 22.08 11.05
C GLU A 262 50.35 20.77 11.26
N ASP A 263 50.90 19.67 10.74
CA ASP A 263 50.65 18.31 11.23
C ASP A 263 51.49 18.13 12.51
N GLY A 264 50.88 17.66 13.61
CA GLY A 264 51.59 17.45 14.87
C GLY A 264 50.89 16.48 15.82
N ASN A 265 51.49 15.29 15.97
CA ASN A 265 51.21 14.29 17.00
C ASN A 265 51.14 14.88 18.43
N ILE A 266 50.15 14.45 19.22
CA ILE A 266 50.22 13.56 20.42
C ILE A 266 48.81 13.36 20.95
#